data_AF-R6MZ90-F1
#
_entry.id   AF-R6MZ90-F1
#
_cell.length_a   1.000
_cell.length_b   1.000
_cell.length_c   1.000
_cell.angle_alpha   90.00
_cell.angle_beta   90.00
_cell.angle_gamma   90.00
#
_symmetry.space_group_name_H-M   'P 1'
#
loop_
_entity.id
_entity.type
_entity.pdbx_description
1 polymer ?
#
loop_
_entity_poly.entity_id
_entity_poly.type
_entity_poly.pdbx_seq_one_letter_code
_entity_poly.pdbx_strand_id
1 'polypeptide(L)'
;MKVWHITSDVGYGGNLLYNLTNNAKRIPEPLPWIDPSINCLYKEAVLSFMVGNYESSITNLCLLMEHVLRAAILNDKDSGMKREDSASQLSKYGSLSEAINEAKSTHFMDGCDIEWWHAVSRVVRNKSAHYVIPILLRKCAQEEKLRKYINRYELPENNSEYWYETHLINWGSFYHGAGGEFAEGFLKDVTEELKIVIGNTKWQGDESWWISLKEQYDAFFSYDWSVEKLQYSFEHARKDFGK
;
A
#
# COMPACT_ATOMS: atom_id res chain seq x y z
N MET A 1 -0.73 -27.28 -1.01
CA MET A 1 -1.84 -26.31 -1.12
C MET A 1 -2.83 -26.60 0.01
N LYS A 2 -2.92 -25.73 1.02
CA LYS A 2 -3.99 -25.82 2.03
C LYS A 2 -5.21 -25.14 1.44
N VAL A 3 -6.24 -25.91 1.09
CA VAL A 3 -7.51 -25.36 0.60
C VAL A 3 -8.36 -25.02 1.82
N TRP A 4 -8.84 -23.77 1.90
CA TRP A 4 -9.68 -23.32 3.01
C TRP A 4 -11.02 -24.07 3.03
N HIS A 5 -11.44 -24.53 4.21
CA HIS A 5 -12.77 -25.10 4.41
C HIS A 5 -13.77 -23.96 4.69
N ILE A 6 -14.03 -23.12 3.69
CA ILE A 6 -15.07 -22.09 3.77
C ILE A 6 -16.40 -22.76 3.40
N THR A 7 -17.15 -23.16 4.41
CA THR A 7 -18.53 -23.66 4.27
C THR A 7 -19.53 -22.61 4.75
N SER A 8 -20.83 -22.85 4.55
CA SER A 8 -21.89 -22.06 5.19
C SER A 8 -21.72 -21.97 6.71
N ASP A 9 -21.16 -23.01 7.32
CA ASP A 9 -21.11 -23.18 8.78
C ASP A 9 -19.85 -22.57 9.39
N VAL A 10 -18.74 -22.54 8.65
CA VAL A 10 -17.48 -21.85 9.04
C VAL A 10 -17.52 -20.38 8.64
N GLY A 11 -18.27 -20.04 7.59
CA GLY A 11 -18.51 -18.69 7.11
C GLY A 11 -17.27 -17.96 6.57
N TYR A 12 -17.49 -16.78 6.01
CA TYR A 12 -16.41 -15.92 5.49
C TYR A 12 -15.55 -15.32 6.62
N GLY A 13 -16.06 -15.27 7.86
CA GLY A 13 -15.35 -14.73 9.02
C GLY A 13 -14.03 -15.44 9.32
N GLY A 14 -13.97 -16.78 9.15
CA GLY A 14 -12.74 -17.54 9.32
C GLY A 14 -11.65 -17.17 8.30
N ASN A 15 -12.03 -16.90 7.04
CA ASN A 15 -11.11 -16.43 6.01
C ASN A 15 -10.58 -15.02 6.33
N LEU A 16 -11.46 -14.12 6.78
CA LEU A 16 -11.06 -12.77 7.19
C LEU A 16 -10.06 -12.80 8.36
N LEU A 17 -10.36 -13.60 9.40
CA LEU A 17 -9.47 -13.77 10.55
C LEU A 17 -8.12 -14.37 10.14
N TYR A 18 -8.13 -15.34 9.23
CA TYR A 18 -6.90 -15.91 8.69
C TYR A 18 -6.05 -14.86 7.97
N ASN A 19 -6.63 -14.08 7.06
CA ASN A 19 -5.90 -13.04 6.35
C ASN A 19 -5.34 -12.01 7.33
N LEU A 20 -6.18 -11.48 8.23
CA LEU A 20 -5.77 -10.50 9.25
C LEU A 20 -4.54 -10.97 10.02
N THR A 21 -4.62 -12.17 10.61
CA THR A 21 -3.56 -12.70 11.49
C THR A 21 -2.28 -13.09 10.74
N ASN A 22 -2.38 -13.53 9.48
CA ASN A 22 -1.19 -13.92 8.71
C ASN A 22 -0.51 -12.76 8.00
N ASN A 23 -1.30 -11.80 7.51
CA ASN A 23 -0.77 -10.62 6.84
C ASN A 23 -0.25 -9.60 7.84
N ALA A 24 -0.84 -9.48 9.04
CA ALA A 24 -0.32 -8.62 10.11
C ALA A 24 1.15 -8.91 10.45
N LYS A 25 1.60 -10.15 10.34
CA LYS A 25 3.00 -10.54 10.59
C LYS A 25 3.98 -10.04 9.52
N ARG A 26 3.46 -9.47 8.43
CA ARG A 26 4.23 -9.11 7.23
C ARG A 26 4.11 -7.63 6.88
N ILE A 27 3.31 -6.86 7.62
CA ILE A 27 3.22 -5.42 7.43
C ILE A 27 4.56 -4.78 7.84
N PRO A 28 5.03 -3.75 7.13
CA PRO A 28 6.23 -3.02 7.51
C PRO A 28 5.94 -2.08 8.70
N GLU A 29 7.01 -1.54 9.28
CA GLU A 29 6.93 -0.49 10.30
C GLU A 29 6.10 0.71 9.82
N PRO A 30 5.42 1.43 10.71
CA PRO A 30 4.63 2.60 10.34
C PRO A 30 5.49 3.70 9.67
N LEU A 31 4.83 4.52 8.86
CA LEU A 31 5.39 5.81 8.45
C LEU A 31 5.39 6.77 9.66
N PRO A 32 6.36 7.71 9.75
CA PRO A 32 6.30 8.74 10.77
C PRO A 32 4.99 9.53 10.66
N TRP A 33 4.44 9.94 11.80
CA TRP A 33 3.24 10.78 11.81
C TRP A 33 3.57 12.16 11.24
N ILE A 34 2.87 12.55 10.17
CA ILE A 34 2.94 13.86 9.53
C ILE A 34 1.59 14.56 9.67
N ASP A 35 0.56 14.01 9.02
CA ASP A 35 -0.81 14.48 9.08
C ASP A 35 -1.79 13.42 8.53
N PRO A 36 -3.11 13.57 8.75
CA PRO A 36 -4.08 12.57 8.30
C PRO A 36 -4.10 12.28 6.80
N SER A 37 -3.74 13.24 5.94
CA SER A 37 -3.79 13.05 4.49
C SER A 37 -2.76 12.03 4.00
N ILE A 38 -1.68 11.82 4.77
CA ILE A 38 -0.64 10.83 4.51
C ILE A 38 -0.89 9.58 5.35
N ASN A 39 -0.99 9.75 6.68
CA ASN A 39 -0.98 8.62 7.60
C ASN A 39 -2.28 7.81 7.57
N CYS A 40 -3.46 8.43 7.41
CA CYS A 40 -4.70 7.68 7.31
C CYS A 40 -4.78 6.88 6.00
N LEU A 41 -4.36 7.47 4.87
CA LEU A 41 -4.32 6.77 3.58
C LEU A 41 -3.34 5.59 3.61
N TYR A 42 -2.18 5.76 4.25
CA TYR A 42 -1.25 4.66 4.48
C TYR A 42 -1.87 3.55 5.33
N LYS A 43 -2.51 3.90 6.45
CA LYS A 43 -3.22 2.94 7.31
C LYS A 43 -4.30 2.19 6.53
N GLU A 44 -5.08 2.87 5.69
CA GLU A 44 -6.10 2.24 4.83
C GLU A 44 -5.48 1.26 3.83
N ALA A 45 -4.33 1.58 3.25
CA ALA A 45 -3.61 0.68 2.36
C ALA A 45 -3.11 -0.58 3.10
N VAL A 46 -2.55 -0.41 4.29
CA VAL A 46 -2.08 -1.52 5.15
C VAL A 46 -3.26 -2.38 5.61
N LEU A 47 -4.35 -1.78 6.08
CA LEU A 47 -5.56 -2.50 6.46
C LEU A 47 -6.13 -3.30 5.28
N SER A 48 -6.17 -2.71 4.09
CA SER A 48 -6.60 -3.39 2.87
C SER A 48 -5.75 -4.63 2.58
N PHE A 49 -4.42 -4.53 2.71
CA PHE A 49 -3.53 -5.68 2.61
C PHE A 49 -3.84 -6.73 3.68
N MET A 50 -4.01 -6.31 4.94
CA MET A 50 -4.27 -7.21 6.06
C MET A 50 -5.54 -8.04 5.88
N VAL A 51 -6.62 -7.45 5.33
CA VAL A 51 -7.88 -8.18 5.10
C VAL A 51 -7.88 -9.01 3.81
N GLY A 52 -6.83 -8.91 2.98
CA GLY A 52 -6.71 -9.60 1.69
C GLY A 52 -7.26 -8.82 0.49
N ASN A 53 -7.57 -7.53 0.65
CA ASN A 53 -7.96 -6.62 -0.43
C ASN A 53 -6.71 -6.05 -1.13
N TYR A 54 -5.91 -6.94 -1.73
CA TYR A 54 -4.58 -6.64 -2.25
C TYR A 54 -4.58 -5.55 -3.34
N GLU A 55 -5.58 -5.55 -4.21
CA GLU A 55 -5.71 -4.54 -5.26
C GLU A 55 -5.97 -3.14 -4.69
N SER A 56 -6.86 -3.02 -3.70
CA SER A 56 -7.14 -1.76 -3.01
C SER A 56 -5.90 -1.26 -2.27
N SER A 57 -5.13 -2.17 -1.66
CA SER A 57 -3.85 -1.82 -1.05
C SER A 57 -2.88 -1.21 -2.06
N ILE A 58 -2.64 -1.89 -3.19
CA ILE A 58 -1.75 -1.41 -4.26
C ILE A 58 -2.21 -0.04 -4.80
N THR A 59 -3.50 0.13 -5.02
CA THR A 59 -4.07 1.38 -5.53
C THR A 59 -3.87 2.52 -4.54
N ASN A 60 -4.19 2.32 -3.26
CA ASN A 60 -4.00 3.32 -2.21
C ASN A 60 -2.51 3.69 -2.03
N LEU A 61 -1.60 2.72 -2.12
CA LEU A 61 -0.16 2.98 -2.09
C LEU A 61 0.29 3.84 -3.28
N CYS A 62 -0.19 3.55 -4.48
CA CYS A 62 0.12 4.37 -5.66
C CYS A 62 -0.37 5.82 -5.52
N LEU A 63 -1.58 6.01 -4.96
CA LEU A 63 -2.13 7.33 -4.68
C LEU A 63 -1.31 8.06 -3.61
N LEU A 64 -0.91 7.35 -2.56
CA LEU A 64 -0.11 7.90 -1.48
C LEU A 64 1.27 8.36 -1.97
N MET A 65 1.96 7.56 -2.79
CA MET A 65 3.23 7.94 -3.42
C MET A 65 3.11 9.24 -4.21
N GLU A 66 2.07 9.35 -5.03
CA GLU A 66 1.80 10.55 -5.83
C GLU A 66 1.47 11.76 -4.96
N HIS A 67 0.66 11.58 -3.92
CA HIS A 67 0.30 12.64 -2.97
C HIS A 67 1.51 13.15 -2.19
N VAL A 68 2.29 12.25 -1.57
CA VAL A 68 3.46 12.61 -0.76
C VAL A 68 4.49 13.36 -1.60
N LEU A 69 4.80 12.87 -2.81
CA LEU A 69 5.80 13.50 -3.66
C LEU A 69 5.35 14.90 -4.12
N ARG A 70 4.08 15.05 -4.54
CA ARG A 70 3.53 16.37 -4.91
C ARG A 70 3.56 17.35 -3.74
N ALA A 71 3.13 16.89 -2.56
CA ALA A 71 3.15 17.70 -1.36
C ALA A 71 4.57 18.15 -0.99
N ALA A 72 5.55 17.24 -1.05
CA ALA A 72 6.95 17.55 -0.72
C ALA A 72 7.53 18.61 -1.67
N ILE A 73 7.26 18.48 -2.98
CA ILE A 73 7.70 19.45 -3.99
C ILE A 73 7.10 20.84 -3.75
N LEU A 74 5.82 20.91 -3.37
CA LEU A 74 5.11 22.18 -3.20
C LEU A 74 5.49 22.89 -1.91
N ASN A 75 5.54 22.14 -0.81
CA ASN A 75 5.85 22.69 0.50
C ASN A 75 6.57 21.65 1.35
N ASP A 76 7.88 21.77 1.45
CA ASP A 76 8.74 20.90 2.28
C ASP A 76 8.79 21.32 3.75
N LYS A 77 8.22 22.46 4.10
CA LYS A 77 8.32 23.05 5.45
C LYS A 77 7.11 22.76 6.30
N ASP A 78 5.92 22.99 5.75
CA ASP A 78 4.67 22.92 6.49
C ASP A 78 3.89 21.65 6.17
N SER A 79 3.26 21.12 7.21
CA SER A 79 2.43 19.91 7.20
C SER A 79 1.11 20.17 7.95
N GLY A 80 0.14 19.29 7.76
CA GLY A 80 -1.14 19.35 8.48
C GLY A 80 -1.83 20.71 8.37
N MET A 81 -2.32 21.23 9.48
CA MET A 81 -3.09 22.48 9.55
C MET A 81 -2.29 23.74 9.16
N LYS A 82 -0.96 23.67 9.09
CA LYS A 82 -0.11 24.79 8.65
C LYS A 82 0.07 24.85 7.15
N ARG A 83 -0.29 23.78 6.42
CA ARG A 83 -0.17 23.71 4.98
C ARG A 83 -1.31 24.51 4.32
N GLU A 84 -0.93 25.49 3.52
CA GLU A 84 -1.87 26.38 2.81
C GLU A 84 -1.98 26.07 1.30
N ASP A 85 -1.50 24.90 0.88
CA ASP A 85 -1.50 24.49 -0.53
C ASP A 85 -2.94 24.33 -1.05
N SER A 86 -3.24 25.00 -2.16
CA SER A 86 -4.52 24.86 -2.85
C SER A 86 -4.60 23.57 -3.68
N ALA A 87 -5.83 23.11 -3.93
CA ALA A 87 -6.07 21.94 -4.78
C ALA A 87 -5.50 22.12 -6.21
N SER A 88 -5.46 23.35 -6.74
CA SER A 88 -4.88 23.64 -8.05
C SER A 88 -3.34 23.55 -8.03
N GLN A 89 -2.69 23.91 -6.93
CA GLN A 89 -1.25 23.71 -6.76
C GLN A 89 -0.92 22.22 -6.69
N LEU A 90 -1.67 21.44 -5.89
CA LEU A 90 -1.51 19.98 -5.79
C LEU A 90 -1.71 19.27 -7.13
N SER A 91 -2.71 19.69 -7.92
CA SER A 91 -3.01 19.08 -9.21
C SER A 91 -2.16 19.60 -10.38
N LYS A 92 -1.24 20.55 -10.14
CA LYS A 92 -0.35 21.12 -11.17
C LYS A 92 0.44 20.04 -11.92
N TYR A 93 0.85 18.99 -11.23
CA TYR A 93 1.54 17.85 -11.81
C TYR A 93 0.47 16.83 -12.23
N GLY A 94 0.17 16.70 -13.51
CA GLY A 94 -0.94 15.88 -14.03
C GLY A 94 -0.77 14.37 -13.83
N SER A 95 0.42 13.88 -13.50
CA SER A 95 0.68 12.47 -13.19
C SER A 95 1.84 12.26 -12.20
N LEU A 96 1.93 11.05 -11.62
CA LEU A 96 3.10 10.64 -10.83
C LEU A 96 4.42 10.74 -11.63
N SER A 97 4.40 10.42 -12.94
CA SER A 97 5.59 10.54 -13.79
C SER A 97 6.09 11.99 -13.91
N GLU A 98 5.16 12.95 -13.98
CA GLU A 98 5.52 14.37 -14.02
C GLU A 98 6.06 14.84 -12.67
N ALA A 99 5.45 14.40 -11.57
CA ALA A 99 5.95 14.71 -10.22
C ALA A 99 7.37 14.15 -10.00
N ILE A 100 7.66 12.91 -10.43
CA ILE A 100 9.00 12.33 -10.37
C ILE A 100 10.00 13.16 -11.19
N ASN A 101 9.61 13.60 -12.39
CA ASN A 101 10.51 14.39 -13.24
C ASN A 101 10.83 15.76 -12.66
N GLU A 102 9.86 16.40 -12.00
CA GLU A 102 10.10 17.64 -11.26
C GLU A 102 11.06 17.39 -10.09
N ALA A 103 10.79 16.35 -9.29
CA ALA A 103 11.57 16.01 -8.10
C ALA A 103 13.04 15.66 -8.40
N LYS A 104 13.38 15.21 -9.62
CA LYS A 104 14.78 14.96 -10.03
C LYS A 104 15.69 16.19 -9.91
N SER A 105 15.13 17.40 -9.99
CA SER A 105 15.88 18.64 -9.84
C SER A 105 15.99 19.11 -8.37
N THR A 106 15.48 18.31 -7.45
CA THR A 106 15.37 18.59 -6.01
C THR A 106 16.06 17.49 -5.20
N HIS A 107 16.17 17.71 -3.89
CA HIS A 107 16.74 16.72 -2.96
C HIS A 107 15.71 15.69 -2.45
N PHE A 108 14.43 15.82 -2.81
CA PHE A 108 13.36 15.02 -2.18
C PHE A 108 13.45 13.52 -2.48
N MET A 109 14.09 13.14 -3.58
CA MET A 109 14.32 11.75 -3.94
C MET A 109 15.77 11.30 -3.73
N ASP A 110 16.58 12.07 -2.98
CA ASP A 110 17.93 11.66 -2.64
C ASP A 110 17.88 10.38 -1.77
N GLY A 111 18.48 9.31 -2.28
CA GLY A 111 18.46 7.97 -1.66
C GLY A 111 17.38 7.02 -2.18
N CYS A 112 16.40 7.50 -2.95
CA CYS A 112 15.37 6.67 -3.56
C CYS A 112 15.89 5.84 -4.74
N ASP A 113 15.28 4.68 -4.99
CA ASP A 113 15.46 3.95 -6.26
C ASP A 113 14.64 4.62 -7.38
N ILE A 114 15.24 5.61 -8.05
CA ILE A 114 14.59 6.40 -9.10
C ILE A 114 14.07 5.52 -10.25
N GLU A 115 14.81 4.48 -10.62
CA GLU A 115 14.41 3.57 -11.69
C GLU A 115 13.15 2.78 -11.29
N TRP A 116 13.07 2.35 -10.03
CA TRP A 116 11.87 1.73 -9.47
C TRP A 116 10.68 2.69 -9.47
N TRP A 117 10.84 3.96 -9.07
CA TRP A 117 9.76 4.95 -9.12
C TRP A 117 9.20 5.14 -10.55
N HIS A 118 10.07 5.21 -11.56
CA HIS A 118 9.64 5.27 -12.97
C HIS A 118 8.90 4.00 -13.40
N ALA A 119 9.41 2.83 -13.00
CA ALA A 119 8.77 1.55 -13.30
C ALA A 119 7.36 1.45 -12.67
N VAL A 120 7.23 1.80 -11.39
CA VAL A 120 5.94 1.83 -10.66
C VAL A 120 4.96 2.78 -11.31
N SER A 121 5.39 4.01 -11.63
CA SER A 121 4.54 5.01 -12.27
C SER A 121 4.00 4.53 -13.63
N ARG A 122 4.87 3.95 -14.46
CA ARG A 122 4.53 3.46 -15.81
C ARG A 122 3.68 2.19 -15.80
N VAL A 123 3.98 1.26 -14.89
CA VAL A 123 3.40 -0.09 -14.89
C VAL A 123 2.32 -0.23 -13.83
N VAL A 124 2.68 -0.11 -12.55
CA VAL A 124 1.75 -0.41 -11.45
C VAL A 124 0.65 0.63 -11.36
N ARG A 125 0.99 1.91 -11.12
CA ARG A 125 0.00 2.99 -10.96
C ARG A 125 -0.92 3.10 -12.17
N ASN A 126 -0.35 3.12 -13.37
CA ASN A 126 -1.12 3.26 -14.60
C ASN A 126 -2.04 2.06 -14.87
N LYS A 127 -1.55 0.82 -14.72
CA LYS A 127 -2.36 -0.38 -15.04
C LYS A 127 -3.36 -0.73 -13.96
N SER A 128 -3.06 -0.46 -12.69
CA SER A 128 -4.03 -0.59 -11.60
C SER A 128 -5.18 0.41 -11.76
N ALA A 129 -4.89 1.67 -12.11
CA ALA A 129 -5.93 2.68 -12.35
C ALA A 129 -6.90 2.33 -13.50
N HIS A 130 -6.43 1.54 -14.48
CA HIS A 130 -7.25 1.08 -15.60
C HIS A 130 -7.82 -0.33 -15.42
N TYR A 131 -7.61 -0.96 -14.26
CA TYR A 131 -8.05 -2.32 -13.95
C TYR A 131 -7.66 -3.36 -15.02
N VAL A 132 -6.38 -3.39 -15.41
CA VAL A 132 -5.88 -4.34 -16.43
C VAL A 132 -4.92 -5.36 -15.82
N ILE A 133 -5.46 -6.23 -14.97
CA ILE A 133 -4.71 -7.20 -14.14
C ILE A 133 -3.78 -8.12 -14.96
N PRO A 134 -4.23 -8.80 -16.04
CA PRO A 134 -3.33 -9.62 -16.87
C PRO A 134 -2.11 -8.86 -17.39
N ILE A 135 -2.31 -7.62 -17.81
CA ILE A 135 -1.25 -6.77 -18.34
C ILE A 135 -0.34 -6.29 -17.23
N LEU A 136 -0.89 -5.98 -16.03
CA LEU A 136 -0.11 -5.62 -14.86
C LEU A 136 0.89 -6.74 -14.51
N LEU A 137 0.39 -7.97 -14.29
CA LEU A 137 1.23 -9.12 -13.94
C LEU A 137 2.29 -9.39 -15.01
N ARG A 138 1.90 -9.37 -16.29
CA ARG A 138 2.82 -9.56 -17.42
C ARG A 138 3.91 -8.51 -17.45
N LYS A 139 3.55 -7.22 -17.34
CA LYS A 139 4.52 -6.13 -17.39
C LYS A 139 5.44 -6.13 -16.17
N CYS A 140 4.92 -6.43 -14.98
CA CYS A 140 5.76 -6.57 -13.79
C CYS A 140 6.76 -7.71 -13.94
N ALA A 141 6.38 -8.84 -14.53
CA ALA A 141 7.32 -9.93 -14.82
C ALA A 141 8.42 -9.52 -15.81
N GLN A 142 8.13 -8.64 -16.76
CA GLN A 142 9.07 -8.17 -17.78
C GLN A 142 9.96 -7.01 -17.34
N GLU A 143 9.53 -6.24 -16.34
CA GLU A 143 10.22 -5.05 -15.85
C GLU A 143 11.20 -5.42 -14.73
N GLU A 144 12.50 -5.21 -14.95
CA GLU A 144 13.57 -5.66 -14.06
C GLU A 144 13.35 -5.27 -12.59
N LYS A 145 13.01 -4.00 -12.33
CA LYS A 145 12.77 -3.47 -10.98
C LYS A 145 11.52 -4.02 -10.29
N LEU A 146 10.54 -4.49 -11.06
CA LEU A 146 9.25 -4.97 -10.54
C LEU A 146 9.15 -6.49 -10.52
N ARG A 147 10.04 -7.17 -11.23
CA ARG A 147 10.08 -8.63 -11.35
C ARG A 147 10.17 -9.34 -10.00
N LYS A 148 10.77 -8.69 -8.99
CA LYS A 148 10.84 -9.16 -7.61
C LYS A 148 9.47 -9.41 -6.95
N TYR A 149 8.39 -8.84 -7.49
CA TYR A 149 7.03 -9.05 -7.00
C TYR A 149 6.33 -10.27 -7.60
N ILE A 150 6.93 -10.90 -8.61
CA ILE A 150 6.38 -12.08 -9.25
C ILE A 150 7.12 -13.30 -8.71
N ASN A 151 6.37 -14.33 -8.34
CA ASN A 151 6.94 -15.58 -7.88
C ASN A 151 7.91 -16.12 -8.93
N ARG A 152 9.11 -16.54 -8.52
CA ARG A 152 10.12 -17.01 -9.48
C ARG A 152 9.64 -18.16 -10.36
N TYR A 153 8.75 -19.01 -9.85
CA TYR A 153 8.20 -20.13 -10.62
C TYR A 153 7.08 -19.69 -11.59
N GLU A 154 6.55 -18.48 -11.43
CA GLU A 154 5.50 -17.91 -12.28
C GLU A 154 6.07 -16.99 -13.37
N LEU A 155 7.40 -16.87 -13.46
CA LEU A 155 8.06 -16.06 -14.47
C LEU A 155 7.90 -16.68 -15.88
N PRO A 156 7.79 -15.85 -16.94
CA PRO A 156 7.53 -16.33 -18.31
C PRO A 156 8.51 -17.39 -18.79
N GLU A 157 9.82 -17.19 -18.57
CA GLU A 157 10.86 -18.12 -19.05
C GLU A 157 10.88 -19.47 -18.33
N ASN A 158 10.17 -19.57 -17.19
CA ASN A 158 10.08 -20.80 -16.40
C ASN A 158 8.83 -21.62 -16.74
N ASN A 159 8.01 -21.16 -17.69
CA ASN A 159 6.73 -21.75 -18.03
C ASN A 159 6.57 -21.90 -19.55
N SER A 160 5.71 -22.81 -19.99
CA SER A 160 5.28 -22.81 -21.39
C SER A 160 4.43 -21.56 -21.66
N GLU A 161 4.50 -21.03 -22.88
CA GLU A 161 3.70 -19.86 -23.29
C GLU A 161 2.20 -20.10 -23.04
N TYR A 162 1.70 -21.29 -23.40
CA TYR A 162 0.31 -21.68 -23.14
C TYR A 162 -0.04 -21.58 -21.65
N TRP A 163 0.75 -22.18 -20.76
CA TRP A 163 0.46 -22.18 -19.33
C TRP A 163 0.50 -20.77 -18.75
N TYR A 164 1.53 -20.00 -19.11
CA TYR A 164 1.70 -18.63 -18.66
C TYR A 164 0.49 -17.77 -19.04
N GLU A 165 0.12 -17.75 -20.32
CA GLU A 165 -0.97 -16.92 -20.85
C GLU A 165 -2.36 -17.34 -20.33
N THR A 166 -2.59 -18.64 -20.10
CA THR A 166 -3.92 -19.13 -19.71
C THR A 166 -4.16 -19.20 -18.20
N HIS A 167 -3.10 -19.38 -17.40
CA HIS A 167 -3.22 -19.64 -15.96
C HIS A 167 -2.51 -18.61 -15.07
N LEU A 168 -1.35 -18.08 -15.47
CA LEU A 168 -0.53 -17.23 -14.58
C LEU A 168 -0.89 -15.74 -14.70
N ILE A 169 -1.27 -15.30 -15.89
CA ILE A 169 -1.75 -13.93 -16.12
C ILE A 169 -3.25 -13.88 -16.41
N ASN A 170 -4.00 -14.92 -16.04
CA ASN A 170 -5.46 -14.87 -16.09
C ASN A 170 -5.98 -13.81 -15.10
N TRP A 171 -7.16 -13.25 -15.38
CA TRP A 171 -7.83 -12.31 -14.48
C TRP A 171 -8.02 -12.87 -13.07
N GLY A 172 -8.30 -14.18 -12.95
CA GLY A 172 -8.45 -14.86 -11.67
C GLY A 172 -7.14 -15.11 -10.93
N SER A 173 -5.99 -15.11 -11.61
CA SER A 173 -4.69 -15.47 -11.01
C SER A 173 -4.28 -14.52 -9.89
N PHE A 174 -4.57 -13.23 -10.07
CA PHE A 174 -4.31 -12.21 -9.07
C PHE A 174 -5.03 -12.53 -7.75
N TYR A 175 -6.29 -12.94 -7.82
CA TYR A 175 -7.11 -13.28 -6.66
C TYR A 175 -6.86 -14.69 -6.11
N HIS A 176 -6.20 -15.55 -6.89
CA HIS A 176 -5.85 -16.91 -6.46
C HIS A 176 -4.58 -16.93 -5.58
N GLY A 177 -3.60 -16.06 -5.85
CA GLY A 177 -2.39 -15.98 -5.03
C GLY A 177 -1.39 -14.90 -5.43
N ALA A 178 -1.26 -14.61 -6.73
CA ALA A 178 -0.24 -13.68 -7.24
C ALA A 178 -0.38 -12.27 -6.63
N GLY A 179 -1.62 -11.82 -6.38
CA GLY A 179 -1.87 -10.50 -5.79
C GLY A 179 -1.36 -10.37 -4.35
N GLY A 180 -1.33 -11.45 -3.57
CA GLY A 180 -0.85 -11.43 -2.20
C GLY A 180 0.66 -11.24 -2.11
N GLU A 181 1.43 -12.04 -2.86
CA GLU A 181 2.89 -11.91 -2.94
C GLU A 181 3.29 -10.54 -3.51
N PHE A 182 2.60 -10.10 -4.57
CA PHE A 182 2.81 -8.78 -5.14
C PHE A 182 2.59 -7.69 -4.10
N ALA A 183 1.40 -7.65 -3.48
CA ALA A 183 1.03 -6.58 -2.57
C ALA A 183 1.92 -6.53 -1.34
N GLU A 184 2.38 -7.68 -0.83
CA GLU A 184 3.34 -7.73 0.28
C GLU A 184 4.67 -7.06 -0.09
N GLY A 185 5.27 -7.46 -1.22
CA GLY A 185 6.54 -6.89 -1.68
C GLY A 185 6.40 -5.40 -1.99
N PHE A 186 5.34 -5.03 -2.69
CA PHE A 186 5.07 -3.63 -3.06
C PHE A 186 4.84 -2.75 -1.84
N LEU A 187 4.07 -3.21 -0.85
CA LEU A 187 3.86 -2.48 0.40
C LEU A 187 5.17 -2.18 1.12
N LYS A 188 6.07 -3.16 1.22
CA LYS A 188 7.38 -2.98 1.86
C LYS A 188 8.22 -1.93 1.14
N ASP A 189 8.36 -2.05 -0.17
CA ASP A 189 9.18 -1.11 -0.95
C ASP A 189 8.60 0.31 -0.94
N VAL A 190 7.28 0.47 -1.09
CA VAL A 190 6.62 1.78 -1.01
C VAL A 190 6.85 2.42 0.36
N THR A 191 6.79 1.63 1.43
CA THR A 191 7.00 2.14 2.79
C THR A 191 8.40 2.71 2.96
N GLU A 192 9.43 1.99 2.51
CA GLU A 192 10.82 2.45 2.62
C GLU A 192 11.07 3.69 1.74
N GLU A 193 10.57 3.69 0.51
CA GLU A 193 10.70 4.82 -0.41
C GLU A 193 9.98 6.08 0.12
N LEU A 194 8.80 5.91 0.71
CA LEU A 194 8.08 7.03 1.35
C LEU A 194 8.79 7.55 2.59
N LYS A 195 9.42 6.70 3.40
CA LYS A 195 10.24 7.15 4.54
C LYS A 195 11.41 8.02 4.08
N ILE A 196 12.04 7.68 2.95
CA ILE A 196 13.12 8.49 2.37
C ILE A 196 12.58 9.86 1.95
N VAL A 197 11.51 9.90 1.14
CA VAL A 197 10.93 11.17 0.68
C VAL A 197 10.49 12.05 1.86
N ILE A 198 9.80 11.48 2.84
CA ILE A 198 9.37 12.21 4.05
C ILE A 198 10.59 12.70 4.84
N GLY A 199 11.62 11.87 5.00
CA GLY A 199 12.86 12.22 5.69
C GLY A 199 13.65 13.35 5.02
N ASN A 200 13.45 13.55 3.71
CA ASN A 200 14.01 14.66 2.96
C ASN A 200 13.19 15.96 3.08
N THR A 201 12.06 15.95 3.80
CA THR A 201 11.29 17.17 4.11
C THR A 201 11.65 17.71 5.50
N LYS A 202 11.16 18.91 5.82
CA LYS A 202 11.21 19.49 7.18
C LYS A 202 9.90 19.30 7.94
N TRP A 203 8.98 18.51 7.40
CA TRP A 203 7.67 18.29 7.99
C TRP A 203 7.80 17.79 9.42
N GLN A 204 6.94 18.34 10.28
CA GLN A 204 6.77 17.89 11.65
C GLN A 204 5.40 17.25 11.77
N GLY A 205 5.26 16.28 12.67
CA GLY A 205 3.97 15.68 12.97
C GLY A 205 2.98 16.72 13.51
N ASP A 206 1.84 16.89 12.83
CA ASP A 206 0.75 17.74 13.30
C ASP A 206 -0.22 16.93 14.16
N GLU A 207 -0.12 17.12 15.48
CA GLU A 207 -1.01 16.51 16.47
C GLU A 207 -2.11 17.46 16.94
N SER A 208 -2.14 18.71 16.44
CA SER A 208 -2.96 19.79 17.01
C SER A 208 -4.46 19.43 17.09
N TRP A 209 -5.12 19.32 15.95
CA TRP A 209 -6.51 18.90 15.84
C TRP A 209 -6.64 17.37 15.66
N TRP A 210 -5.54 16.72 15.28
CA TRP A 210 -5.54 15.33 14.78
C TRP A 210 -5.06 14.30 15.80
N ILE A 211 -4.93 14.68 17.08
CA ILE A 211 -4.44 13.79 18.16
C ILE A 211 -5.18 12.45 18.18
N SER A 212 -6.51 12.44 18.04
CA SER A 212 -7.31 11.20 18.07
C SER A 212 -7.07 10.30 16.87
N LEU A 213 -6.73 10.86 15.70
CA LEU A 213 -6.37 10.10 14.51
C LEU A 213 -4.96 9.53 14.65
N LYS A 214 -4.04 10.28 15.25
CA LYS A 214 -2.71 9.78 15.58
C LYS A 214 -2.77 8.63 16.58
N GLU A 215 -3.53 8.78 17.66
CA GLU A 215 -3.73 7.70 18.64
C GLU A 215 -4.30 6.44 17.98
N GLN A 216 -5.26 6.57 17.07
CA GLN A 216 -5.77 5.44 16.29
C GLN A 216 -4.72 4.83 15.36
N TYR A 217 -3.88 5.65 14.74
CA TYR A 217 -2.79 5.19 13.88
C TYR A 217 -1.76 4.40 14.69
N ASP A 218 -1.28 4.97 15.80
CA ASP A 218 -0.32 4.32 16.70
C ASP A 218 -0.90 3.03 17.29
N ALA A 219 -2.16 3.05 17.73
CA ALA A 219 -2.86 1.88 18.22
C ALA A 219 -2.96 0.77 17.15
N PHE A 220 -3.23 1.12 15.89
CA PHE A 220 -3.32 0.15 14.80
C PHE A 220 -2.01 -0.62 14.58
N PHE A 221 -0.87 0.09 14.54
CA PHE A 221 0.44 -0.53 14.30
C PHE A 221 1.03 -1.21 15.55
N SER A 222 0.65 -0.78 16.75
CA SER A 222 1.08 -1.42 18.00
C SER A 222 0.17 -2.56 18.48
N TYR A 223 -1.00 -2.74 17.85
CA TYR A 223 -1.95 -3.78 18.23
C TYR A 223 -1.38 -5.18 17.95
N ASP A 224 -1.50 -6.08 18.93
CA ASP A 224 -1.23 -7.50 18.73
C ASP A 224 -2.40 -8.13 17.96
N TRP A 225 -2.19 -8.37 16.67
CA TRP A 225 -3.16 -8.99 15.76
C TRP A 225 -3.27 -10.52 15.92
N SER A 226 -2.95 -11.06 17.10
CA SER A 226 -3.21 -12.46 17.45
C SER A 226 -4.71 -12.78 17.48
N VAL A 227 -5.05 -14.05 17.30
CA VAL A 227 -6.46 -14.50 17.31
C VAL A 227 -7.08 -14.20 18.68
N GLU A 228 -6.34 -14.44 19.76
CA GLU A 228 -6.77 -14.25 21.13
C GLU A 228 -7.07 -12.78 21.42
N LYS A 229 -6.23 -11.86 20.95
CA LYS A 229 -6.49 -10.43 21.12
C LYS A 229 -7.63 -9.93 20.27
N LEU A 230 -7.75 -10.39 19.03
CA LEU A 230 -8.89 -10.05 18.18
C LEU A 230 -10.21 -10.48 18.81
N GLN A 231 -10.29 -11.74 19.29
CA GLN A 231 -11.47 -12.25 19.99
C GLN A 231 -11.81 -11.38 21.21
N TYR A 232 -10.84 -11.14 22.09
CA TYR A 232 -11.01 -10.28 23.26
C TYR A 232 -11.52 -8.89 22.88
N SER A 233 -10.93 -8.26 21.86
CA SER A 233 -11.35 -6.94 21.39
C SER A 233 -12.77 -6.94 20.87
N PHE A 234 -13.21 -7.93 20.09
CA PHE A 234 -14.59 -8.01 19.62
C PHE A 234 -15.59 -8.19 20.76
N GLU A 235 -15.27 -9.00 21.77
CA GLU A 235 -16.11 -9.22 22.95
C GLU A 235 -16.27 -7.95 23.80
N HIS A 236 -15.23 -7.11 23.88
CA HIS A 236 -15.19 -5.93 24.75
C HIS A 236 -15.34 -4.60 23.99
N ALA A 237 -15.46 -4.62 22.66
CA ALA A 237 -15.62 -3.41 21.84
C ALA A 237 -16.95 -2.68 22.14
N ARG A 238 -17.96 -3.42 22.60
CA ARG A 238 -19.22 -2.83 23.06
C ARG A 238 -19.14 -2.61 24.56
N LYS A 239 -19.09 -1.34 24.96
CA LYS A 239 -19.35 -0.94 26.34
C LYS A 239 -20.80 -0.48 26.42
N ASP A 240 -21.65 -1.22 27.12
CA ASP A 240 -22.97 -0.71 27.47
C ASP A 240 -22.76 0.56 28.30
N PHE A 241 -23.25 1.69 27.80
CA PHE A 241 -23.24 2.97 28.52
C PHE A 241 -24.34 2.97 29.61
N GLY A 242 -24.42 1.90 30.41
CA GLY A 242 -25.50 1.70 31.38
C GLY A 242 -26.89 1.56 30.75
N LYS A 243 -27.83 1.02 31.52
CA LYS A 243 -29.26 1.26 31.31
C LYS A 243 -29.64 2.59 31.94
#